data_AF-A0A2V5KJY8-F1
#
_entry.id   AF-A0A2V5KJY8-F1
#
_cell.length_a   1.000
_cell.length_b   1.000
_cell.length_c   1.000
_cell.angle_alpha   90.00
_cell.angle_beta   90.00
_cell.angle_gamma   90.00
#
_symmetry.space_group_name_H-M   'P 1'
#
loop_
_entity.id
_entity.type
_entity.pdbx_description
1 polymer ?
#
loop_
_entity_poly.entity_id
_entity_poly.type
_entity_poly.pdbx_seq_one_letter_code
_entity_poly.pdbx_strand_id
1 'polypeptide(L)'
;MPGNPTAGLSLKKIRQLYREADAILNVCGTQEFNDDLLVSDRILYVESDPGVEQIKIDKGVKSTIEYLRRHRALFTFGENVGTKSFPVPTHGFKWLPTRQPVVIDLWKTSRAPAPAAVFTSVANWSTSGLKDISWRGRKYLWSKSREFLRFISAPKKAGETFEMATNIERGAARKKFERNGWRLRCPLQMSVDYWLYRNYIRRSKAEFTVAKDQYVRLNTGWFSDRSACYLAAGRPVITQETGFTKIYGGKTGLLSFRSAAEIVDAVKEINRDYTKHSRAAYD
;
A
#
# COMPACT_ATOMS: atom_id res chain seq x y z
N MET A 1 -2.39 25.57 -11.80
CA MET A 1 -3.15 25.94 -13.02
C MET A 1 -3.19 27.46 -13.12
N PRO A 2 -2.48 28.08 -14.08
CA PRO A 2 -2.59 29.51 -14.30
C PRO A 2 -4.03 29.84 -14.75
N GLY A 3 -4.75 30.64 -13.98
CA GLY A 3 -6.09 31.15 -14.30
C GLY A 3 -7.28 30.38 -13.70
N ASN A 4 -7.09 29.15 -13.21
CA ASN A 4 -8.16 28.36 -12.59
C ASN A 4 -7.65 27.66 -11.31
N PRO A 5 -7.65 28.35 -10.15
CA PRO A 5 -6.99 27.85 -8.95
C PRO A 5 -7.67 26.61 -8.34
N THR A 6 -8.84 26.22 -8.83
CA THR A 6 -9.69 25.19 -8.22
C THR A 6 -10.46 24.38 -9.26
N ALA A 7 -10.68 23.08 -9.00
CA ALA A 7 -11.62 22.24 -9.73
C ALA A 7 -12.68 21.69 -8.75
N GLY A 8 -13.95 21.61 -9.18
CA GLY A 8 -15.07 21.21 -8.31
C GLY A 8 -15.66 22.40 -7.54
N LEU A 9 -15.09 22.72 -6.36
CA LEU A 9 -15.56 23.84 -5.53
C LEU A 9 -14.94 25.17 -5.96
N SER A 10 -15.66 26.28 -5.76
CA SER A 10 -15.12 27.62 -5.98
C SER A 10 -14.05 27.97 -4.95
N LEU A 11 -13.09 28.83 -5.33
CA LEU A 11 -12.05 29.32 -4.42
C LEU A 11 -12.63 29.95 -3.13
N LYS A 12 -13.73 30.71 -3.25
CA LYS A 12 -14.44 31.27 -2.08
C LYS A 12 -14.89 30.17 -1.12
N LYS A 13 -15.45 29.07 -1.64
CA LYS A 13 -15.91 27.95 -0.82
C LYS A 13 -14.74 27.18 -0.20
N ILE A 14 -13.66 26.97 -0.94
CA ILE A 14 -12.44 26.33 -0.39
C ILE A 14 -11.86 27.16 0.76
N ARG A 15 -11.71 28.47 0.58
CA ARG A 15 -11.26 29.39 1.65
C ARG A 15 -12.19 29.44 2.86
N GLN A 16 -13.49 29.24 2.65
CA GLN A 16 -14.44 29.10 3.75
C GLN A 16 -14.20 27.78 4.49
N LEU A 17 -14.06 26.67 3.76
CA LEU A 17 -13.78 25.36 4.35
C LEU A 17 -12.48 25.33 5.15
N TYR A 18 -11.41 25.98 4.68
CA TYR A 18 -10.17 26.07 5.47
C TYR A 18 -10.37 26.76 6.83
N ARG A 19 -11.28 27.73 6.93
CA ARG A 19 -11.58 28.42 8.20
C ARG A 19 -12.53 27.63 9.10
N GLU A 20 -13.50 26.94 8.52
CA GLU A 20 -14.61 26.34 9.27
C GLU A 20 -14.40 24.85 9.57
N ALA A 21 -13.57 24.14 8.80
CA ALA A 21 -13.39 22.70 8.97
C ALA A 21 -12.88 22.34 10.39
N ASP A 22 -13.42 21.25 10.93
CA ASP A 22 -12.94 20.68 12.20
C ASP A 22 -11.57 20.00 12.04
N ALA A 23 -11.26 19.52 10.83
CA ALA A 23 -9.97 18.94 10.47
C ALA A 23 -9.69 19.07 8.98
N ILE A 24 -8.42 19.30 8.62
CA ILE A 24 -7.93 19.32 7.24
C ILE A 24 -6.90 18.21 7.08
N LEU A 25 -7.17 17.23 6.22
CA LEU A 25 -6.28 16.09 5.99
C LEU A 25 -5.24 16.42 4.90
N ASN A 26 -4.00 16.66 5.31
CA ASN A 26 -2.87 16.79 4.41
C ASN A 26 -2.24 15.41 4.15
N VAL A 27 -2.81 14.68 3.19
CA VAL A 27 -2.39 13.32 2.87
C VAL A 27 -1.05 13.34 2.12
N CYS A 28 -0.05 12.64 2.66
CA CYS A 28 1.33 12.58 2.16
C CYS A 28 2.05 13.93 2.04
N GLY A 29 1.56 14.99 2.70
CA GLY A 29 2.16 16.31 2.58
C GLY A 29 2.06 16.91 1.17
N THR A 30 1.05 16.51 0.39
CA THR A 30 0.86 17.05 -0.97
C THR A 30 0.40 18.51 -0.96
N GLN A 31 -0.16 18.97 0.15
CA GLN A 31 -0.60 20.34 0.31
C GLN A 31 0.55 21.20 0.85
N GLU A 32 0.90 22.23 0.10
CA GLU A 32 1.79 23.30 0.56
C GLU A 32 1.05 24.24 1.53
N PHE A 33 1.77 24.70 2.54
CA PHE A 33 1.27 25.72 3.47
C PHE A 33 1.31 27.10 2.81
N ASN A 34 0.17 27.52 2.27
CA ASN A 34 -0.05 28.87 1.75
C ASN A 34 -0.95 29.68 2.70
N ASP A 35 -1.09 30.98 2.44
CA ASP A 35 -1.85 31.89 3.30
C ASP A 35 -3.31 31.48 3.47
N ASP A 36 -3.93 30.90 2.42
CA ASP A 36 -5.31 30.42 2.47
C ASP A 36 -5.49 29.24 3.44
N LEU A 37 -4.48 28.37 3.56
CA LEU A 37 -4.51 27.20 4.43
C LEU A 37 -4.06 27.52 5.86
N LEU A 38 -3.09 28.43 6.01
CA LEU A 38 -2.50 28.82 7.30
C LEU A 38 -3.47 29.58 8.23
N VAL A 39 -4.66 29.93 7.74
CA VAL A 39 -5.78 30.40 8.58
C VAL A 39 -6.31 29.33 9.54
N SER A 40 -5.93 28.06 9.34
CA SER A 40 -6.33 26.92 10.16
C SER A 40 -5.16 26.35 10.96
N ASP A 41 -5.38 26.09 12.24
CA ASP A 41 -4.47 25.33 13.11
C ASP A 41 -4.86 23.85 13.20
N ARG A 42 -5.80 23.37 12.37
CA ARG A 42 -6.41 22.02 12.43
C ARG A 42 -5.94 21.09 11.32
N ILE A 43 -4.72 21.31 10.84
CA ILE A 43 -4.15 20.58 9.71
C ILE A 43 -3.46 19.32 10.21
N LEU A 44 -3.96 18.16 9.77
CA LEU A 44 -3.49 16.84 10.17
C LEU A 44 -2.64 16.25 9.05
N TYR A 45 -1.40 15.86 9.35
CA TYR A 45 -0.58 15.12 8.40
C TYR A 45 -1.04 13.66 8.37
N VAL A 46 -1.23 13.07 7.19
CA VAL A 46 -1.54 11.64 7.05
C VAL A 46 -0.50 10.98 6.16
N GLU A 47 0.47 10.30 6.77
CA GLU A 47 1.52 9.59 6.06
C GLU A 47 1.00 8.26 5.49
N SER A 48 1.08 8.09 4.16
CA SER A 48 0.73 6.80 3.54
C SER A 48 1.89 5.81 3.44
N ASP A 49 3.13 6.33 3.50
CA ASP A 49 4.39 5.63 3.23
C ASP A 49 5.35 5.79 4.42
N PRO A 50 5.23 4.97 5.49
CA PRO A 50 6.11 5.08 6.65
C PRO A 50 7.57 4.77 6.31
N GLY A 51 8.47 5.44 7.02
CA GLY A 51 9.91 5.24 7.03
C GLY A 51 10.69 6.48 6.59
N VAL A 52 10.30 7.12 5.48
CA VAL A 52 11.12 8.18 4.86
C VAL A 52 11.15 9.43 5.73
N GLU A 53 10.00 9.92 6.18
CA GLU A 53 9.96 11.15 6.98
C GLU A 53 10.60 10.97 8.35
N GLN A 54 10.44 9.79 8.98
CA GLN A 54 11.12 9.48 10.24
C GLN A 54 12.65 9.40 10.06
N ILE A 55 13.12 8.84 8.95
CA ILE A 55 14.56 8.82 8.63
C ILE A 55 15.08 10.25 8.38
N LYS A 56 14.32 11.11 7.70
CA LYS A 56 14.69 12.51 7.50
C LYS A 56 14.77 13.27 8.83
N ILE A 57 13.85 13.02 9.76
CA ILE A 57 13.92 13.55 11.13
C ILE A 57 15.21 13.06 11.81
N ASP A 58 15.51 11.75 11.78
CA ASP A 58 16.72 11.19 12.40
C ASP A 58 18.02 11.75 11.80
N LYS A 59 17.99 12.13 10.52
CA LYS A 59 19.12 12.79 9.82
C LYS A 59 19.18 14.30 10.07
N GLY A 60 18.27 14.88 10.83
CA GLY A 60 18.25 16.32 11.12
C GLY A 60 17.86 17.20 9.93
N VAL A 61 17.08 16.69 8.96
CA VAL A 61 16.64 17.47 7.79
C VAL A 61 15.68 18.57 8.24
N LYS A 62 16.19 19.81 8.34
CA LYS A 62 15.47 20.97 8.87
C LYS A 62 14.13 21.22 8.18
N SER A 63 14.09 21.18 6.85
CA SER A 63 12.87 21.43 6.08
C SER A 63 11.75 20.43 6.41
N THR A 64 12.05 19.14 6.54
CA THR A 64 11.08 18.12 6.98
C THR A 64 10.63 18.37 8.42
N ILE A 65 11.56 18.64 9.33
CA ILE A 65 11.25 18.89 10.75
C ILE A 65 10.31 20.10 10.90
N GLU A 66 10.65 21.21 10.24
CA GLU A 66 9.85 22.43 10.23
C GLU A 66 8.47 22.21 9.60
N TYR A 67 8.43 21.52 8.46
CA TYR A 67 7.17 21.20 7.77
C TYR A 67 6.23 20.35 8.62
N LEU A 68 6.75 19.29 9.25
CA LEU A 68 5.94 18.40 10.08
C LEU A 68 5.47 19.10 11.37
N ARG A 69 6.29 19.98 11.97
CA ARG A 69 5.90 20.76 13.16
C ARG A 69 4.73 21.73 12.93
N ARG A 70 4.47 22.12 11.69
CA ARG A 70 3.31 22.97 11.35
C ARG A 70 1.98 22.22 11.40
N HIS A 71 2.00 20.88 11.46
CA HIS A 71 0.79 20.09 11.56
C HIS A 71 0.37 19.93 13.02
N ARG A 72 -0.94 19.98 13.25
CA ARG A 72 -1.56 19.83 14.58
C ARG A 72 -1.34 18.44 15.18
N ALA A 73 -1.30 17.43 14.33
CA ALA A 73 -0.98 16.04 14.66
C ALA A 73 -0.45 15.32 13.42
N LEU A 74 0.33 14.25 13.67
CA LEU A 74 0.91 13.41 12.63
C LEU A 74 0.29 12.02 12.71
N PHE A 75 -0.39 11.61 11.65
CA PHE A 75 -0.92 10.26 11.48
C PHE A 75 -0.08 9.48 10.47
N THR A 76 -0.06 8.16 10.60
CA THR A 76 0.64 7.26 9.67
C THR A 76 -0.08 5.94 9.50
N PHE A 77 -0.02 5.37 8.29
CA PHE A 77 -0.42 3.98 8.04
C PHE A 77 0.62 2.95 8.53
N GLY A 78 1.76 3.40 9.07
CA GLY A 78 2.73 2.54 9.74
C GLY A 78 2.37 2.31 11.20
N GLU A 79 1.58 1.27 11.48
CA GLU A 79 1.10 0.94 12.82
C GLU A 79 2.22 0.71 13.87
N ASN A 80 3.43 0.33 13.44
CA ASN A 80 4.56 0.16 14.35
C ASN A 80 5.37 1.44 14.59
N VAL A 81 5.15 2.52 13.83
CA VAL A 81 5.95 3.75 13.93
C VAL A 81 5.85 4.33 15.35
N GLY A 82 7.00 4.61 15.95
CA GLY A 82 7.08 5.10 17.34
C GLY A 82 7.01 4.01 18.41
N THR A 83 6.78 2.74 18.04
CA THR A 83 6.88 1.60 18.97
C THR A 83 8.32 1.06 19.05
N LYS A 84 8.60 0.21 20.04
CA LYS A 84 9.89 -0.52 20.14
C LYS A 84 10.18 -1.42 18.94
N SER A 85 9.17 -1.79 18.16
CA SER A 85 9.32 -2.67 16.99
C SER A 85 9.75 -1.90 15.73
N PHE A 86 9.76 -0.56 15.76
CA PHE A 86 10.19 0.30 14.66
C PHE A 86 11.58 0.90 14.97
N PRO A 87 12.59 0.70 14.11
CA PRO A 87 13.98 0.95 14.47
C PRO A 87 14.41 2.41 14.32
N VAL A 88 13.60 3.27 13.70
CA VAL A 88 13.98 4.67 13.42
C VAL A 88 13.55 5.55 14.60
N PRO A 89 14.48 6.28 15.25
CA PRO A 89 14.13 7.21 16.32
C PRO A 89 13.19 8.31 15.83
N THR A 90 12.18 8.65 16.63
CA THR A 90 11.18 9.66 16.28
C THR A 90 11.54 11.07 16.75
N HIS A 91 12.56 11.23 17.59
CA HIS A 91 13.05 12.53 18.09
C HIS A 91 11.94 13.43 18.65
N GLY A 92 11.04 12.84 19.44
CA GLY A 92 9.93 13.55 20.08
C GLY A 92 8.70 13.79 19.19
N PHE A 93 8.76 13.47 17.89
CA PHE A 93 7.57 13.48 17.05
C PHE A 93 6.63 12.34 17.42
N LYS A 94 5.39 12.69 17.79
CA LYS A 94 4.34 11.72 18.09
C LYS A 94 3.60 11.35 16.81
N TRP A 95 3.75 10.09 16.41
CA TRP A 95 3.03 9.50 15.29
C TRP A 95 1.84 8.70 15.80
N LEU A 96 0.66 9.00 15.28
CA LEU A 96 -0.58 8.31 15.60
C LEU A 96 -0.88 7.29 14.50
N PRO A 97 -1.09 6.01 14.84
CA PRO A 97 -1.51 5.04 13.84
C PRO A 97 -2.91 5.40 13.31
N THR A 98 -3.09 5.24 12.00
CA THR A 98 -4.40 5.25 11.35
C THR A 98 -4.42 4.25 10.20
N ARG A 99 -5.59 4.02 9.61
CA ARG A 99 -5.81 3.03 8.55
C ARG A 99 -6.47 3.68 7.34
N GLN A 100 -6.25 3.10 6.17
CA GLN A 100 -6.94 3.54 4.96
C GLN A 100 -8.41 3.14 5.05
N PRO A 101 -9.36 4.07 4.87
CA PRO A 101 -10.78 3.71 4.86
C PRO A 101 -11.09 2.89 3.60
N VAL A 102 -11.70 1.72 3.79
CA VAL A 102 -12.21 0.87 2.71
C VAL A 102 -13.71 0.70 2.89
N VAL A 103 -14.48 1.11 1.87
CA VAL A 103 -15.94 0.90 1.84
C VAL A 103 -16.19 -0.54 1.41
N ILE A 104 -16.33 -1.44 2.38
CA ILE A 104 -16.35 -2.90 2.16
C ILE A 104 -17.48 -3.36 1.22
N ASP A 105 -18.64 -2.72 1.26
CA ASP A 105 -19.80 -3.06 0.41
C ASP A 105 -19.53 -2.81 -1.07
N LEU A 106 -18.63 -1.86 -1.39
CA LEU A 106 -18.19 -1.66 -2.76
C LEU A 106 -17.39 -2.87 -3.26
N TRP A 107 -16.78 -3.70 -2.43
CA TRP A 107 -15.94 -4.80 -2.90
C TRP A 107 -16.63 -6.16 -2.89
N LYS A 108 -17.65 -6.31 -2.04
CA LYS A 108 -18.35 -7.56 -1.78
C LYS A 108 -18.69 -8.36 -3.04
N THR A 109 -18.42 -9.66 -2.97
CA THR A 109 -18.80 -10.63 -4.01
C THR A 109 -19.83 -11.59 -3.43
N SER A 110 -20.78 -12.00 -4.27
CA SER A 110 -21.84 -12.96 -3.90
C SER A 110 -21.58 -14.36 -4.44
N ARG A 111 -20.50 -14.55 -5.22
CA ARG A 111 -20.18 -15.79 -5.91
C ARG A 111 -18.71 -16.14 -5.71
N ALA A 112 -18.45 -17.44 -5.61
CA ALA A 112 -17.12 -18.01 -5.74
C ALA A 112 -16.47 -17.51 -7.06
N PRO A 113 -15.14 -17.37 -7.10
CA PRO A 113 -14.47 -16.99 -8.33
C PRO A 113 -14.65 -18.08 -9.38
N ALA A 114 -14.51 -17.74 -10.66
CA ALA A 114 -14.56 -18.72 -11.73
C ALA A 114 -13.44 -19.78 -11.55
N PRO A 115 -13.63 -21.04 -12.01
CA PRO A 115 -12.58 -22.06 -11.90
C PRO A 115 -11.24 -21.65 -12.54
N ALA A 116 -11.29 -20.81 -13.58
CA ALA A 116 -10.10 -20.28 -14.27
C ALA A 116 -9.52 -19.00 -13.62
N ALA A 117 -10.03 -18.56 -12.46
CA ALA A 117 -9.51 -17.39 -11.77
C ALA A 117 -8.09 -17.64 -11.25
N VAL A 118 -7.26 -16.61 -11.30
CA VAL A 118 -5.85 -16.67 -10.95
C VAL A 118 -5.55 -15.80 -9.72
N PHE A 119 -4.40 -16.02 -9.11
CA PHE A 119 -3.86 -15.08 -8.12
C PHE A 119 -3.49 -13.79 -8.84
N THR A 120 -3.83 -12.63 -8.29
CA THR A 120 -3.59 -11.35 -8.95
C THR A 120 -2.81 -10.38 -8.06
N SER A 121 -2.24 -9.38 -8.70
CA SER A 121 -1.52 -8.30 -8.05
C SER A 121 -1.62 -7.04 -8.90
N VAL A 122 -1.53 -5.88 -8.26
CA VAL A 122 -1.41 -4.60 -8.97
C VAL A 122 -0.14 -3.93 -8.44
N ALA A 123 0.74 -3.52 -9.34
CA ALA A 123 1.99 -2.90 -8.95
C ALA A 123 2.41 -1.85 -9.97
N ASN A 124 3.06 -0.81 -9.48
CA ASN A 124 3.85 0.07 -10.33
C ASN A 124 5.29 -0.46 -10.32
N TRP A 125 5.82 -0.80 -11.49
CA TRP A 125 7.17 -1.34 -11.66
C TRP A 125 8.24 -0.27 -11.49
N SER A 126 8.04 0.89 -12.14
CA SER A 126 8.98 2.00 -12.11
C SER A 126 8.46 3.08 -11.17
N THR A 127 9.19 3.30 -10.10
CA THR A 127 9.04 4.46 -9.22
C THR A 127 10.18 5.43 -9.53
N SER A 128 9.93 6.73 -9.45
CA SER A 128 10.90 7.79 -9.80
C SER A 128 12.19 7.80 -8.96
N GLY A 129 12.32 6.91 -7.96
CA GLY A 129 13.47 6.85 -7.04
C GLY A 129 13.52 8.02 -6.05
N LEU A 130 12.64 9.02 -6.16
CA LEU A 130 12.66 10.26 -5.38
C LEU A 130 12.49 10.04 -3.86
N LYS A 131 11.94 8.89 -3.46
CA LYS A 131 11.74 8.50 -2.06
C LYS A 131 12.73 7.43 -1.58
N ASP A 132 13.69 7.01 -2.41
CA ASP A 132 14.81 6.21 -1.93
C ASP A 132 15.62 7.00 -0.91
N ILE A 133 16.02 6.37 0.18
CA ILE A 133 16.75 7.06 1.24
C ILE A 133 17.88 6.19 1.81
N SER A 134 19.04 6.82 2.02
CA SER A 134 20.17 6.20 2.70
C SER A 134 20.14 6.54 4.18
N TRP A 135 20.17 5.50 5.02
CA TRP A 135 20.14 5.58 6.47
C TRP A 135 21.10 4.56 7.08
N ARG A 136 21.99 5.01 7.98
CA ARG A 136 23.00 4.19 8.69
C ARG A 136 23.76 3.24 7.75
N GLY A 137 24.31 3.79 6.67
CA GLY A 137 25.10 3.05 5.69
C GLY A 137 24.32 2.11 4.76
N ARG A 138 22.97 2.08 4.85
CA ARG A 138 22.12 1.21 4.02
C ARG A 138 21.16 2.04 3.18
N LYS A 139 20.98 1.66 1.92
CA LYS A 139 19.94 2.22 1.05
C LYS A 139 18.62 1.49 1.28
N TYR A 140 17.54 2.25 1.41
CA TYR A 140 16.16 1.77 1.51
C TYR A 140 15.42 2.21 0.25
N LEU A 141 14.79 1.26 -0.44
CA LEU A 141 14.15 1.54 -1.72
C LEU A 141 12.65 1.77 -1.55
N TRP A 142 12.15 2.84 -2.18
CA TRP A 142 10.71 3.12 -2.25
C TRP A 142 10.07 2.44 -3.47
N SER A 143 10.35 1.15 -3.64
CA SER A 143 9.86 0.36 -4.76
C SER A 143 9.56 -1.08 -4.35
N LYS A 144 8.63 -1.71 -5.08
CA LYS A 144 8.33 -3.14 -4.96
C LYS A 144 9.13 -4.01 -5.94
N SER A 145 9.78 -3.42 -6.94
CA SER A 145 10.42 -4.15 -8.05
C SER A 145 11.46 -5.17 -7.55
N ARG A 146 12.31 -4.77 -6.60
CA ARG A 146 13.31 -5.65 -5.97
C ARG A 146 12.67 -6.84 -5.24
N GLU A 147 11.61 -6.61 -4.48
CA GLU A 147 10.93 -7.69 -3.75
C GLU A 147 10.20 -8.63 -4.73
N PHE A 148 9.56 -8.13 -5.79
CA PHE A 148 8.99 -9.00 -6.82
C PHE A 148 10.06 -9.85 -7.52
N LEU A 149 11.25 -9.30 -7.79
CA LEU A 149 12.35 -10.08 -8.35
C LEU A 149 12.84 -11.18 -7.38
N ARG A 150 12.86 -10.90 -6.08
CA ARG A 150 13.22 -11.88 -5.04
C ARG A 150 12.25 -13.07 -5.01
N PHE A 151 10.96 -12.83 -5.25
CA PHE A 151 9.91 -13.86 -5.25
C PHE A 151 9.41 -14.23 -6.65
N ILE A 152 10.20 -13.95 -7.70
CA ILE A 152 9.77 -14.14 -9.08
C ILE A 152 9.39 -15.60 -9.40
N SER A 153 10.04 -16.56 -8.74
CA SER A 153 9.79 -18.00 -8.94
C SER A 153 8.54 -18.53 -8.23
N ALA A 154 7.83 -17.70 -7.45
CA ALA A 154 6.69 -18.12 -6.66
C ALA A 154 5.57 -18.82 -7.45
N PRO A 155 5.10 -18.32 -8.62
CA PRO A 155 4.01 -18.97 -9.35
C PRO A 155 4.41 -20.38 -9.80
N LYS A 156 5.60 -20.51 -10.40
CA LYS A 156 6.16 -21.79 -10.83
C LYS A 156 6.31 -22.79 -9.68
N LYS A 157 6.81 -22.35 -8.52
CA LYS A 157 6.97 -23.23 -7.34
C LYS A 157 5.64 -23.63 -6.70
N ALA A 158 4.65 -22.74 -6.77
CA ALA A 158 3.32 -22.99 -6.23
C ALA A 158 2.43 -23.81 -7.17
N GLY A 159 2.83 -24.01 -8.43
CA GLY A 159 2.03 -24.72 -9.43
C GLY A 159 0.80 -23.91 -9.86
N GLU A 160 0.84 -22.59 -9.75
CA GLU A 160 -0.29 -21.68 -9.98
C GLU A 160 0.09 -20.56 -10.95
N THR A 161 -0.91 -19.99 -11.60
CA THR A 161 -0.71 -18.78 -12.41
C THR A 161 -0.90 -17.54 -11.55
N PHE A 162 0.09 -16.65 -11.55
CA PHE A 162 -0.05 -15.32 -10.94
C PHE A 162 -0.12 -14.27 -12.05
N GLU A 163 -1.07 -13.35 -11.97
CA GLU A 163 -1.18 -12.23 -12.89
C GLU A 163 -0.84 -10.92 -12.18
N MET A 164 -0.05 -10.06 -12.83
CA MET A 164 0.26 -8.73 -12.31
C MET A 164 -0.14 -7.66 -13.31
N ALA A 165 -1.05 -6.77 -12.88
CA ALA A 165 -1.34 -5.52 -13.56
C ALA A 165 -0.24 -4.51 -13.26
N THR A 166 0.59 -4.18 -14.26
CA THR A 166 1.78 -3.35 -14.07
C THR A 166 2.26 -2.69 -15.36
N ASN A 167 2.94 -1.55 -15.24
CA ASN A 167 3.58 -0.83 -16.33
C ASN A 167 4.98 -1.39 -16.70
N ILE A 168 5.19 -2.71 -16.58
CA ILE A 168 6.42 -3.32 -17.08
C ILE A 168 6.41 -3.26 -18.62
N GLU A 169 7.37 -2.54 -19.19
CA GLU A 169 7.54 -2.45 -20.63
C GLU A 169 7.99 -3.78 -21.26
N ARG A 170 7.86 -3.88 -22.58
CA ARG A 170 8.38 -5.03 -23.33
C ARG A 170 9.90 -5.03 -23.21
N GLY A 171 10.47 -6.14 -22.73
CA GLY A 171 11.91 -6.24 -22.55
C GLY A 171 12.33 -7.45 -21.72
N ALA A 172 13.58 -7.45 -21.26
CA ALA A 172 14.17 -8.54 -20.49
C ALA A 172 13.41 -8.82 -19.18
N ALA A 173 12.96 -7.77 -18.48
CA ALA A 173 12.20 -7.90 -17.24
C ALA A 173 10.88 -8.67 -17.48
N ARG A 174 10.07 -8.24 -18.46
CA ARG A 174 8.82 -8.90 -18.85
C ARG A 174 9.03 -10.38 -19.18
N LYS A 175 10.01 -10.69 -20.04
CA LYS A 175 10.34 -12.08 -20.41
C LYS A 175 10.74 -12.92 -19.19
N LYS A 176 11.43 -12.31 -18.21
CA LYS A 176 11.82 -12.99 -16.97
C LYS A 176 10.61 -13.36 -16.12
N PHE A 177 9.63 -12.47 -15.99
CA PHE A 177 8.37 -12.76 -15.29
C PHE A 177 7.59 -13.87 -15.98
N GLU A 178 7.38 -13.76 -17.30
CA GLU A 178 6.63 -14.75 -18.08
C GLU A 178 7.26 -16.15 -17.99
N ARG A 179 8.60 -16.26 -18.06
CA ARG A 179 9.33 -17.53 -17.86
C ARG A 179 9.15 -18.17 -16.48
N ASN A 180 8.71 -17.40 -15.49
CA ASN A 180 8.47 -17.87 -14.12
C ASN A 180 6.97 -18.06 -13.79
N GLY A 181 6.11 -18.11 -14.81
CA GLY A 181 4.68 -18.40 -14.64
C GLY A 181 3.82 -17.17 -14.34
N TRP A 182 4.35 -15.97 -14.55
CA TRP A 182 3.57 -14.74 -14.44
C TRP A 182 2.84 -14.39 -15.73
N ARG A 183 1.57 -14.00 -15.60
CA ARG A 183 0.86 -13.22 -16.62
C ARG A 183 1.03 -11.74 -16.31
N LEU A 184 1.27 -10.93 -17.33
CA LEU A 184 1.41 -9.48 -17.17
C LEU A 184 0.31 -8.77 -17.97
N ARG A 185 -0.39 -7.86 -17.30
CA ARG A 185 -1.49 -7.08 -17.87
C ARG A 185 -1.19 -5.59 -17.80
N CYS A 186 -1.55 -4.85 -18.85
CA CYS A 186 -1.45 -3.40 -18.86
C CYS A 186 -2.47 -2.79 -17.88
N PRO A 187 -2.06 -1.89 -16.96
CA PRO A 187 -2.96 -1.30 -15.97
C PRO A 187 -3.75 -0.10 -16.51
N LEU A 188 -3.38 0.46 -17.68
CA LEU A 188 -3.87 1.75 -18.15
C LEU A 188 -5.40 1.87 -18.20
N GLN A 189 -6.09 0.87 -18.77
CA GLN A 189 -7.54 0.90 -18.85
C GLN A 189 -8.20 0.82 -17.46
N MET A 190 -7.59 0.08 -16.52
CA MET A 190 -8.07 0.02 -15.13
C MET A 190 -7.76 1.29 -14.33
N SER A 191 -6.78 2.10 -14.73
CA SER A 191 -6.54 3.41 -14.11
C SER A 191 -7.51 4.49 -14.58
N VAL A 192 -8.20 4.28 -15.70
CA VAL A 192 -9.22 5.21 -16.23
C VAL A 192 -10.62 4.78 -15.79
N ASP A 193 -10.95 3.50 -15.93
CA ASP A 193 -12.26 2.97 -15.53
C ASP A 193 -12.16 2.19 -14.21
N TYR A 194 -12.69 2.80 -13.15
CA TYR A 194 -12.70 2.21 -11.82
C TYR A 194 -13.52 0.92 -11.74
N TRP A 195 -14.51 0.72 -12.62
CA TRP A 195 -15.28 -0.53 -12.68
C TRP A 195 -14.42 -1.68 -13.17
N LEU A 196 -13.50 -1.43 -14.11
CA LEU A 196 -12.54 -2.44 -14.55
C LEU A 196 -11.57 -2.81 -13.43
N TYR A 197 -11.05 -1.83 -12.68
CA TYR A 197 -10.22 -2.07 -11.50
C TYR A 197 -10.96 -2.89 -10.43
N ARG A 198 -12.19 -2.49 -10.12
CA ARG A 198 -13.06 -3.20 -9.18
C ARG A 198 -13.31 -4.64 -9.62
N ASN A 199 -13.64 -4.85 -10.89
CA ASN A 199 -13.89 -6.18 -11.46
C ASN A 199 -12.63 -7.04 -11.48
N TYR A 200 -11.44 -6.44 -11.68
CA TYR A 200 -10.16 -7.13 -11.59
C TYR A 200 -9.99 -7.80 -10.22
N ILE A 201 -10.15 -7.03 -9.14
CA ILE A 201 -10.07 -7.53 -7.76
C ILE A 201 -11.16 -8.59 -7.51
N ARG A 202 -12.42 -8.30 -7.83
CA ARG A 202 -13.57 -9.20 -7.55
C ARG A 202 -13.50 -10.54 -8.28
N ARG A 203 -12.91 -10.59 -9.48
CA ARG A 203 -12.77 -11.81 -10.30
C ARG A 203 -11.50 -12.62 -9.98
N SER A 204 -10.64 -12.08 -9.13
CA SER A 204 -9.41 -12.76 -8.73
C SER A 204 -9.71 -13.98 -7.86
N LYS A 205 -8.83 -14.97 -7.88
CA LYS A 205 -8.89 -16.09 -6.93
C LYS A 205 -8.49 -15.62 -5.54
N ALA A 206 -7.35 -14.94 -5.46
CA ALA A 206 -6.73 -14.38 -4.27
C ALA A 206 -5.73 -13.29 -4.67
N GLU A 207 -5.26 -12.48 -3.73
CA GLU A 207 -4.12 -11.58 -3.94
C GLU A 207 -2.81 -12.30 -3.62
N PHE A 208 -1.78 -12.07 -4.44
CA PHE A 208 -0.40 -12.20 -4.02
C PHE A 208 0.30 -10.84 -4.17
N THR A 209 0.93 -10.32 -3.13
CA THR A 209 1.67 -9.07 -3.23
C THR A 209 2.89 -9.00 -2.32
N VAL A 210 3.87 -8.21 -2.73
CA VAL A 210 5.03 -7.85 -1.93
C VAL A 210 4.86 -6.45 -1.35
N ALA A 211 5.57 -6.15 -0.28
CA ALA A 211 5.66 -4.82 0.30
C ALA A 211 6.87 -4.06 -0.28
N LYS A 212 6.97 -2.75 -0.04
CA LYS A 212 8.18 -2.00 -0.40
C LYS A 212 9.32 -2.40 0.55
N ASP A 213 10.56 -2.41 0.04
CA ASP A 213 11.78 -2.76 0.81
C ASP A 213 11.83 -2.03 2.16
N GLN A 214 11.49 -0.73 2.16
CA GLN A 214 11.47 0.08 3.39
C GLN A 214 10.45 -0.43 4.43
N TYR A 215 9.25 -0.87 4.01
CA TYR A 215 8.23 -1.33 4.96
C TYR A 215 8.64 -2.61 5.66
N VAL A 216 9.23 -3.53 4.89
CA VAL A 216 9.69 -4.84 5.37
C VAL A 216 10.87 -4.67 6.33
N ARG A 217 11.92 -3.97 5.89
CA ARG A 217 13.17 -3.86 6.65
C ARG A 217 13.08 -2.94 7.86
N LEU A 218 12.15 -1.99 7.85
CA LEU A 218 11.87 -1.13 9.00
C LEU A 218 10.73 -1.69 9.87
N ASN A 219 10.13 -2.83 9.51
CA ASN A 219 9.05 -3.45 10.25
C ASN A 219 7.93 -2.44 10.59
N THR A 220 7.45 -1.71 9.57
CA THR A 220 6.57 -0.55 9.74
C THR A 220 5.16 -0.87 10.22
N GLY A 221 4.74 -2.14 10.18
CA GLY A 221 3.36 -2.55 10.42
C GLY A 221 2.39 -2.13 9.32
N TRP A 222 2.90 -1.64 8.19
CA TRP A 222 2.08 -1.15 7.08
C TRP A 222 1.25 -2.27 6.45
N PHE A 223 -0.03 -2.00 6.23
CA PHE A 223 -0.96 -2.87 5.51
C PHE A 223 -1.55 -2.13 4.30
N SER A 224 -1.77 -2.87 3.22
CA SER A 224 -2.20 -2.33 1.93
C SER A 224 -3.71 -2.10 1.91
N ASP A 225 -4.12 -0.89 1.55
CA ASP A 225 -5.52 -0.57 1.24
C ASP A 225 -6.08 -1.50 0.17
N ARG A 226 -5.27 -1.84 -0.85
CA ARG A 226 -5.67 -2.79 -1.88
C ARG A 226 -5.87 -4.19 -1.33
N SER A 227 -5.04 -4.63 -0.39
CA SER A 227 -5.22 -5.93 0.25
C SER A 227 -6.51 -5.96 1.05
N ALA A 228 -6.85 -4.87 1.74
CA ALA A 228 -8.15 -4.71 2.36
C ALA A 228 -9.31 -4.76 1.35
N CYS A 229 -9.15 -4.24 0.11
CA CYS A 229 -10.14 -4.40 -0.96
C CYS A 229 -10.31 -5.86 -1.42
N TYR A 230 -9.23 -6.65 -1.48
CA TYR A 230 -9.32 -8.10 -1.78
C TYR A 230 -10.05 -8.84 -0.66
N LEU A 231 -9.68 -8.59 0.60
CA LEU A 231 -10.34 -9.15 1.77
C LEU A 231 -11.84 -8.82 1.77
N ALA A 232 -12.21 -7.55 1.58
CA ALA A 232 -13.60 -7.12 1.46
C ALA A 232 -14.35 -7.72 0.26
N ALA A 233 -13.64 -8.22 -0.76
CA ALA A 233 -14.21 -8.97 -1.88
C ALA A 233 -14.34 -10.48 -1.60
N GLY A 234 -13.98 -10.95 -0.40
CA GLY A 234 -13.90 -12.37 -0.04
C GLY A 234 -12.75 -13.10 -0.73
N ARG A 235 -11.70 -12.37 -1.12
CA ARG A 235 -10.52 -12.92 -1.81
C ARG A 235 -9.36 -13.03 -0.82
N PRO A 236 -8.87 -14.25 -0.56
CA PRO A 236 -7.74 -14.44 0.34
C PRO A 236 -6.53 -13.62 -0.10
N VAL A 237 -5.72 -13.18 0.85
CA VAL A 237 -4.53 -12.36 0.60
C VAL A 237 -3.29 -13.08 1.09
N ILE A 238 -2.30 -13.21 0.22
CA ILE A 238 -0.92 -13.60 0.55
C ILE A 238 -0.05 -12.34 0.42
N THR A 239 0.41 -11.78 1.54
CA THR A 239 1.16 -10.51 1.53
C THR A 239 2.43 -10.56 2.39
N GLN A 240 3.45 -9.85 1.94
CA GLN A 240 4.76 -9.86 2.60
C GLN A 240 4.69 -9.21 3.98
N GLU A 241 5.26 -9.86 4.98
CA GLU A 241 5.28 -9.37 6.35
C GLU A 241 5.98 -8.00 6.48
N THR A 242 5.33 -7.10 7.20
CA THR A 242 5.85 -5.78 7.60
C THR A 242 5.77 -5.58 9.12
N GLY A 243 5.33 -6.58 9.88
CA GLY A 243 4.94 -6.50 11.28
C GLY A 243 3.43 -6.39 11.50
N PHE A 244 2.65 -6.40 10.41
CA PHE A 244 1.20 -6.22 10.43
C PHE A 244 0.47 -7.38 11.11
N THR A 245 1.05 -8.58 11.15
CA THR A 245 0.39 -9.77 11.70
C THR A 245 0.09 -9.68 13.19
N LYS A 246 0.86 -8.88 13.93
CA LYS A 246 0.59 -8.59 15.35
C LYS A 246 -0.71 -7.79 15.55
N ILE A 247 -1.19 -7.13 14.51
CA ILE A 247 -2.35 -6.22 14.55
C ILE A 247 -3.57 -6.87 13.89
N TYR A 248 -3.36 -7.52 12.75
CA TYR A 248 -4.46 -8.06 11.92
C TYR A 248 -4.56 -9.60 11.95
N GLY A 249 -3.68 -10.29 12.68
CA GLY A 249 -3.55 -11.75 12.60
C GLY A 249 -2.87 -12.21 11.32
N GLY A 250 -3.05 -13.46 10.91
CA GLY A 250 -2.36 -13.97 9.70
C GLY A 250 -2.46 -15.48 9.47
N LYS A 251 -3.64 -16.08 9.63
CA LYS A 251 -3.79 -17.55 9.57
C LYS A 251 -4.84 -18.06 8.59
N THR A 252 -5.94 -17.34 8.38
CA THR A 252 -7.02 -17.79 7.47
C THR A 252 -7.60 -16.54 6.81
N GLY A 253 -7.81 -16.59 5.50
CA GLY A 253 -8.17 -15.41 4.69
C GLY A 253 -7.02 -14.43 4.46
N LEU A 254 -6.22 -14.12 5.47
CA LEU A 254 -5.00 -13.31 5.38
C LEU A 254 -3.78 -14.14 5.79
N LEU A 255 -2.81 -14.30 4.89
CA LEU A 255 -1.58 -15.06 5.11
C LEU A 255 -0.36 -14.17 4.87
N SER A 256 0.52 -14.10 5.87
CA SER A 256 1.79 -13.40 5.74
C SER A 256 2.89 -14.31 5.21
N PHE A 257 3.88 -13.76 4.51
CA PHE A 257 5.10 -14.50 4.20
C PHE A 257 6.38 -13.68 4.43
N ARG A 258 7.46 -14.38 4.75
CA ARG A 258 8.86 -13.90 4.80
C ARG A 258 9.76 -14.64 3.82
N SER A 259 9.34 -15.82 3.35
CA SER A 259 10.12 -16.72 2.49
C SER A 259 9.32 -17.23 1.30
N ALA A 260 10.01 -17.76 0.29
CA ALA A 260 9.35 -18.35 -0.88
C ALA A 260 8.60 -19.66 -0.55
N ALA A 261 9.04 -20.39 0.47
CA ALA A 261 8.36 -21.61 0.93
C ALA A 261 6.99 -21.28 1.52
N GLU A 262 6.92 -20.25 2.37
CA GLU A 262 5.67 -19.77 2.95
C GLU A 262 4.64 -19.34 1.89
N ILE A 263 5.09 -18.78 0.74
CA ILE A 263 4.17 -18.47 -0.36
C ILE A 263 3.55 -19.75 -0.94
N VAL A 264 4.36 -20.79 -1.15
CA VAL A 264 3.90 -22.08 -1.69
C VAL A 264 2.92 -22.74 -0.71
N ASP A 265 3.23 -22.72 0.57
CA ASP A 265 2.37 -23.30 1.60
C ASP A 265 1.05 -22.53 1.72
N ALA A 266 1.09 -21.20 1.70
CA ALA A 266 -0.10 -20.37 1.69
C ALA A 266 -1.02 -20.64 0.47
N VAL A 267 -0.43 -20.83 -0.72
CA VAL A 267 -1.19 -21.22 -1.92
C VAL A 267 -1.83 -22.59 -1.74
N LYS A 268 -1.09 -23.58 -1.22
CA LYS A 268 -1.64 -24.92 -0.96
C LYS A 268 -2.79 -24.88 0.04
N GLU A 269 -2.67 -24.10 1.11
CA GLU A 269 -3.73 -23.94 2.12
C GLU A 269 -5.00 -23.34 1.51
N ILE A 270 -4.87 -22.24 0.74
CA ILE A 270 -5.98 -21.62 0.03
C ILE A 270 -6.63 -22.61 -0.94
N ASN A 271 -5.85 -23.41 -1.66
CA ASN A 271 -6.37 -24.38 -2.62
C ASN A 271 -7.08 -25.56 -1.95
N ARG A 272 -6.56 -26.02 -0.82
CA ARG A 272 -7.13 -27.15 -0.06
C ARG A 272 -8.51 -26.82 0.49
N ASP A 273 -8.72 -25.57 0.95
CA ASP A 273 -10.00 -25.14 1.54
C ASP A 273 -10.32 -23.69 1.17
N TYR A 274 -10.60 -23.47 -0.12
CA TYR A 274 -10.88 -22.12 -0.63
C TYR A 274 -12.08 -21.48 0.06
N THR A 275 -13.13 -22.26 0.35
CA THR A 275 -14.34 -21.75 1.00
C THR A 275 -14.04 -21.18 2.37
N LYS A 276 -13.22 -21.88 3.19
CA LYS A 276 -12.80 -21.37 4.50
C LYS A 276 -12.00 -20.09 4.37
N HIS A 277 -11.00 -20.05 3.48
CA HIS A 277 -10.18 -18.85 3.30
C HIS A 277 -10.98 -17.68 2.72
N SER A 278 -11.93 -17.93 1.80
CA SER A 278 -12.76 -16.89 1.20
C SER A 278 -13.74 -16.29 2.21
N ARG A 279 -14.31 -17.10 3.11
CA ARG A 279 -15.15 -16.61 4.21
C ARG A 279 -14.36 -15.78 5.20
N ALA A 280 -13.26 -16.32 5.72
CA ALA A 280 -12.39 -15.62 6.66
C ALA A 280 -11.69 -14.38 6.07
N ALA A 281 -11.64 -14.24 4.75
CA ALA A 281 -11.14 -13.02 4.13
C ALA A 281 -12.11 -11.84 4.31
N TYR A 282 -13.42 -12.11 4.41
CA TYR A 282 -14.44 -11.07 4.57
C TYR A 282 -14.78 -10.79 6.03
N ASP A 283 -14.77 -11.82 6.88
CA ASP A 283 -15.03 -11.74 8.33
C ASP A 283 -13.96 -10.92 9.07
#